data_AF-A0A919EE10-F1
#
_entry.id   AF-A0A919EE10-F1
#
_cell.length_a   1.000
_cell.length_b   1.000
_cell.length_c   1.000
_cell.angle_alpha   90.00
_cell.angle_beta   90.00
_cell.angle_gamma   90.00
#
_symmetry.space_group_name_H-M   'P 1'
#
loop_
_entity.id
_entity.type
_entity.pdbx_description
1 polymer ?
#
loop_
_entity_poly.entity_id
_entity_poly.type
_entity_poly.pdbx_seq_one_letter_code
_entity_poly.pdbx_strand_id
1 'polypeptide(L)'
;MTEHVPGTDRAYVTVSTVGSAGHGKTTLATAVGKAAAKAYRQDARAVDGIVEAVSRTDEHVATHSAHSAYVTAACHYTHFDASAGHVAELLGNTRLDAVVLVVSAAEGVTEQTREHLRLARRAGVPVAAVFLTMCDRLGDGDAGGVEKSVREVLDAPDVPVIQGSPLKALSGHPAWEAPLVELLEAMDAFVAAPAS
;
A
#
# COMPACT_ATOMS: atom_id res chain seq x y z
N MET A 1 -0.19 0.51 24.01
CA MET A 1 -1.54 0.16 24.45
C MET A 1 -2.42 0.44 23.25
N THR A 2 -2.73 -0.60 22.48
CA THR A 2 -3.46 -0.46 21.21
C THR A 2 -4.95 -0.37 21.56
N GLU A 3 -5.60 0.74 21.24
CA GLU A 3 -7.03 0.91 21.50
C GLU A 3 -7.84 -0.12 20.70
N HIS A 4 -8.75 -0.82 21.38
CA HIS A 4 -9.74 -1.71 20.77
C HIS A 4 -11.08 -0.99 20.71
N VAL A 5 -11.67 -0.92 19.53
CA VAL A 5 -13.08 -0.57 19.36
C VAL A 5 -13.91 -1.84 19.64
N PRO A 6 -14.91 -1.81 20.54
CA PRO A 6 -15.68 -3.01 20.88
C PRO A 6 -16.56 -3.45 19.70
N GLY A 7 -16.42 -4.72 19.27
CA GLY A 7 -17.37 -5.36 18.36
C GLY A 7 -16.76 -6.05 17.13
N THR A 8 -15.50 -5.82 16.81
CA THR A 8 -14.74 -6.56 15.79
C THR A 8 -13.27 -6.66 16.22
N ASP A 9 -12.73 -7.87 16.42
CA ASP A 9 -11.32 -8.14 16.78
C ASP A 9 -10.35 -7.83 15.61
N ARG A 10 -10.41 -6.62 15.04
CA ARG A 10 -9.56 -6.20 13.93
C ARG A 10 -8.43 -5.31 14.41
N ALA A 11 -7.22 -5.55 13.91
CA ALA A 11 -6.07 -4.71 14.21
C ALA A 11 -6.16 -3.36 13.48
N TYR A 12 -5.78 -2.27 14.15
CA TYR A 12 -5.56 -0.98 13.50
C TYR A 12 -4.14 -0.92 12.96
N VAL A 13 -4.01 -0.68 11.66
CA VAL A 13 -2.74 -0.75 10.94
C VAL A 13 -2.56 0.51 10.12
N THR A 14 -1.41 1.14 10.28
CA THR A 14 -1.04 2.36 9.58
C THR A 14 -0.01 2.06 8.52
N VAL A 15 -0.33 2.33 7.26
CA VAL A 15 0.54 2.03 6.11
C VAL A 15 0.76 3.25 5.23
N SER A 16 1.79 3.18 4.38
CA SER A 16 2.02 4.18 3.33
C SER A 16 2.50 3.54 2.04
N THR A 17 2.15 4.12 0.90
CA THR A 17 2.81 3.80 -0.37
C THR A 17 4.12 4.58 -0.50
N VAL A 18 5.21 3.87 -0.81
CA VAL A 18 6.52 4.48 -1.08
C VAL A 18 7.05 4.02 -2.43
N GLY A 19 7.90 4.83 -3.06
CA GLY A 19 8.45 4.54 -4.37
C GLY A 19 8.63 5.81 -5.21
N SER A 20 9.19 5.67 -6.40
CA SER A 20 9.62 6.82 -7.18
C SER A 20 8.47 7.68 -7.69
N ALA A 21 8.77 8.93 -8.06
CA ALA A 21 7.84 9.77 -8.79
C ALA A 21 7.40 9.07 -10.08
N GLY A 22 6.14 9.24 -10.48
CA GLY A 22 5.61 8.60 -11.70
C GLY A 22 5.18 7.14 -11.54
N HIS A 23 5.65 6.39 -10.54
CA HIS A 23 5.34 4.95 -10.39
C HIS A 23 3.88 4.62 -10.01
N GLY A 24 3.01 5.62 -9.82
CA GLY A 24 1.58 5.41 -9.60
C GLY A 24 1.13 5.16 -8.16
N LYS A 25 1.87 5.66 -7.15
CA LYS A 25 1.51 5.58 -5.71
C LYS A 25 0.09 6.05 -5.40
N THR A 26 -0.25 7.29 -5.75
CA THR A 26 -1.59 7.87 -5.55
C THR A 26 -2.68 7.08 -6.26
N THR A 27 -2.41 6.61 -7.48
CA THR A 27 -3.34 5.77 -8.24
C THR A 27 -3.57 4.43 -7.53
N LEU A 28 -2.51 3.81 -7.01
CA LEU A 28 -2.60 2.57 -6.23
C LEU A 28 -3.38 2.80 -4.93
N ALA A 29 -3.04 3.80 -4.13
CA ALA A 29 -3.74 4.11 -2.88
C ALA A 29 -5.26 4.31 -3.11
N THR A 30 -5.61 5.07 -4.15
CA THR A 30 -7.02 5.27 -4.55
C THR A 30 -7.69 3.96 -4.98
N ALA A 31 -6.99 3.13 -5.77
CA ALA A 31 -7.53 1.87 -6.26
C ALA A 31 -7.74 0.84 -5.14
N VAL A 32 -6.79 0.74 -4.20
CA VAL A 32 -6.86 -0.14 -3.03
C VAL A 32 -8.06 0.24 -2.15
N GLY A 33 -8.26 1.52 -1.85
CA GLY A 33 -9.41 1.96 -1.07
C GLY A 33 -10.75 1.60 -1.74
N LYS A 34 -10.86 1.75 -3.06
CA LYS A 34 -12.05 1.33 -3.81
C LYS A 34 -12.22 -0.19 -3.87
N ALA A 35 -11.15 -0.94 -4.04
CA ALA A 35 -11.17 -2.40 -4.03
C ALA A 35 -11.64 -2.94 -2.67
N ALA A 36 -11.11 -2.39 -1.58
CA ALA A 36 -11.52 -2.73 -0.22
C ALA A 36 -13.01 -2.42 0.01
N ALA A 37 -13.47 -1.22 -0.37
CA ALA A 37 -14.88 -0.83 -0.25
C ALA A 37 -15.84 -1.72 -1.09
N LYS A 38 -15.34 -2.32 -2.18
CA LYS A 38 -16.09 -3.26 -3.01
C LYS A 38 -16.09 -4.67 -2.40
N ALA A 39 -14.93 -5.17 -2.01
CA ALA A 39 -14.73 -6.54 -1.52
C ALA A 39 -15.29 -6.75 -0.10
N TYR A 40 -15.08 -5.78 0.79
CA TYR A 40 -15.38 -5.87 2.22
C TYR A 40 -16.55 -4.95 2.62
N ARG A 41 -17.51 -4.73 1.71
CA ARG A 41 -18.62 -3.79 1.93
C ARG A 41 -19.49 -4.16 3.15
N GLN A 42 -19.70 -5.45 3.40
CA GLN A 42 -20.48 -5.90 4.55
C GLN A 42 -19.73 -5.62 5.85
N ASP A 43 -18.42 -5.84 5.86
CA ASP A 43 -17.52 -5.53 6.96
C ASP A 43 -17.44 -4.03 7.26
N ALA A 44 -17.44 -3.20 6.23
CA ALA A 44 -17.46 -1.74 6.35
C ALA A 44 -18.78 -1.22 6.92
N ARG A 45 -19.91 -1.88 6.64
CA ARG A 45 -21.24 -1.51 7.18
C ARG A 45 -21.46 -1.99 8.61
N ALA A 46 -20.80 -3.07 9.03
CA ALA A 46 -20.88 -3.58 10.40
C ALA A 46 -20.11 -2.70 11.41
N VAL A 47 -19.20 -1.87 10.92
CA VAL A 47 -18.44 -0.90 11.71
C VAL A 47 -19.13 0.46 11.54
N ASP A 48 -20.03 0.79 12.47
CA ASP A 48 -20.65 2.12 12.53
C ASP A 48 -19.57 3.22 12.53
N GLY A 49 -19.41 3.94 11.42
CA GLY A 49 -18.65 5.20 11.35
C GLY A 49 -17.46 5.28 10.40
N ILE A 50 -17.01 4.20 9.75
CA ILE A 50 -15.98 4.31 8.69
C ILE A 50 -16.68 4.49 7.33
N VAL A 51 -17.23 5.69 7.19
CA VAL A 51 -17.82 6.19 5.94
C VAL A 51 -16.69 6.44 4.93
N GLU A 52 -16.96 6.11 3.67
CA GLU A 52 -16.27 6.55 2.42
C GLU A 52 -14.91 7.21 2.61
N ALA A 53 -13.80 6.58 2.17
CA ALA A 53 -12.46 7.16 1.98
C ALA A 53 -12.38 8.68 2.25
N VAL A 54 -12.44 9.07 3.53
CA VAL A 54 -12.53 10.48 3.88
C VAL A 54 -11.10 10.97 3.85
N SER A 55 -10.78 11.79 2.86
CA SER A 55 -9.59 12.64 2.90
C SER A 55 -9.76 13.59 4.09
N ARG A 56 -9.31 13.18 5.29
CA ARG A 56 -9.23 14.07 6.44
C ARG A 56 -7.87 14.75 6.43
N THR A 57 -7.86 16.07 6.52
CA THR A 57 -6.68 16.82 6.95
C THR A 57 -6.62 16.66 8.46
N ASP A 58 -5.90 15.65 8.96
CA ASP A 58 -5.62 15.55 10.39
C ASP A 58 -4.57 16.60 10.74
N GLU A 59 -4.86 17.44 11.74
CA GLU A 59 -3.94 18.50 12.20
C GLU A 59 -2.59 17.96 12.74
N HIS A 60 -2.49 16.65 12.94
CA HIS A 60 -1.31 15.94 13.45
C HIS A 60 -0.57 15.14 12.37
N VAL A 61 -1.08 15.12 11.13
CA VAL A 61 -0.41 14.51 9.97
C VAL A 61 0.26 15.62 9.20
N ALA A 62 1.53 15.42 8.81
CA ALA A 62 2.26 16.34 7.94
C ALA A 62 1.36 16.85 6.79
N THR A 63 1.25 18.18 6.67
CA THR A 63 0.31 18.96 5.83
C THR A 63 0.30 18.60 4.33
N HIS A 64 1.19 17.70 3.90
CA HIS A 64 1.41 17.29 2.52
C HIS A 64 1.10 15.81 2.23
N SER A 65 0.48 15.09 3.18
CA SER A 65 0.06 13.70 2.99
C SER A 65 -1.46 13.58 3.09
N ALA A 66 -2.11 13.20 2.00
CA ALA A 66 -3.48 12.74 2.05
C ALA A 66 -3.50 11.35 2.70
N HIS A 67 -4.57 11.00 3.39
CA HIS A 67 -4.77 9.64 3.86
C HIS A 67 -6.18 9.16 3.56
N SER A 68 -6.31 7.84 3.45
CA SER A 68 -7.58 7.16 3.28
C SER A 68 -7.72 6.07 4.32
N ALA A 69 -8.94 5.84 4.78
CA ALA A 69 -9.26 4.74 5.67
C ALA A 69 -10.10 3.69 4.93
N TYR A 70 -9.79 2.42 5.18
CA TYR A 70 -10.56 1.29 4.65
C TYR A 70 -10.42 0.08 5.57
N VAL A 71 -11.29 -0.92 5.38
CA VAL A 71 -11.28 -2.16 6.16
C VAL A 71 -11.10 -3.36 5.26
N THR A 72 -10.47 -4.38 5.80
CA THR A 72 -10.42 -5.74 5.26
C THR A 72 -11.16 -6.69 6.20
N ALA A 73 -11.08 -7.99 5.94
CA ALA A 73 -11.58 -8.99 6.87
C ALA A 73 -10.88 -8.91 8.24
N ALA A 74 -9.56 -8.61 8.25
CA ALA A 74 -8.72 -8.69 9.45
C ALA A 74 -8.33 -7.33 10.06
N CYS A 75 -8.30 -6.25 9.28
CA CYS A 75 -7.67 -4.99 9.72
C CYS A 75 -8.51 -3.74 9.40
N HIS A 76 -8.32 -2.72 10.23
CA HIS A 76 -8.64 -1.32 9.94
C HIS A 76 -7.38 -0.61 9.46
N TYR A 77 -7.34 -0.18 8.21
CA TYR A 77 -6.19 0.49 7.63
C TYR A 77 -6.36 2.01 7.62
N THR A 78 -5.33 2.71 8.08
CA THR A 78 -5.06 4.12 7.73
C THR A 78 -3.92 4.12 6.72
N HIS A 79 -4.17 4.60 5.50
CA HIS A 79 -3.21 4.56 4.40
C HIS A 79 -2.81 5.98 3.99
N PHE A 80 -1.56 6.35 4.25
CA PHE A 80 -0.96 7.60 3.80
C PHE A 80 -0.48 7.55 2.34
N ASP A 81 -0.91 8.52 1.55
CA ASP A 81 -0.39 8.80 0.21
C ASP A 81 0.53 10.02 0.27
N ALA A 82 1.84 9.75 0.41
CA ALA A 82 2.86 10.78 0.32
C ALA A 82 3.43 10.85 -1.10
N SER A 83 3.51 12.07 -1.62
CA SER A 83 4.29 12.32 -2.84
C SER A 83 5.76 11.93 -2.61
N ALA A 84 6.46 11.58 -3.69
CA ALA A 84 7.80 11.03 -3.61
C ALA A 84 8.81 11.95 -2.89
N GLY A 85 8.61 13.27 -2.93
CA GLY A 85 9.48 14.24 -2.25
C GLY A 85 9.27 14.34 -0.74
N HIS A 86 8.18 13.78 -0.19
CA HIS A 86 7.79 13.94 1.22
C HIS A 86 7.87 12.63 2.01
N VAL A 87 8.37 11.54 1.41
CA VAL A 87 8.49 10.23 2.08
C VAL A 87 9.38 10.29 3.33
N ALA A 88 10.47 11.06 3.29
CA ALA A 88 11.34 11.25 4.46
C ALA A 88 10.63 11.97 5.62
N GLU A 89 9.83 12.99 5.31
CA GLU A 89 9.03 13.71 6.30
C GLU A 89 7.95 12.81 6.91
N LEU A 90 7.24 12.04 6.07
CA LEU A 90 6.24 11.10 6.53
C LEU A 90 6.85 10.07 7.49
N LEU A 91 7.96 9.43 7.10
CA LEU A 91 8.63 8.42 7.94
C LEU A 91 9.21 9.00 9.24
N GLY A 92 9.52 10.30 9.27
CA GLY A 92 10.02 10.97 10.47
C GLY A 92 8.93 11.41 11.45
N ASN A 93 7.74 11.74 10.93
CA ASN A 93 6.66 12.36 11.71
C ASN A 93 5.46 11.43 11.95
N THR A 94 5.39 10.29 11.26
CA THR A 94 4.26 9.37 11.32
C THR A 94 4.71 7.98 11.74
N ARG A 95 4.00 7.39 12.70
CA ARG A 95 4.23 6.01 13.11
C ARG A 95 3.57 5.07 12.09
N LEU A 96 4.36 4.58 11.14
CA LEU A 96 3.92 3.58 10.18
C LEU A 96 4.23 2.17 10.70
N ASP A 97 3.26 1.27 10.58
CA ASP A 97 3.44 -0.15 10.88
C ASP A 97 4.13 -0.88 9.72
N ALA A 98 3.87 -0.46 8.48
CA ALA A 98 4.54 -0.96 7.29
C ALA A 98 4.43 0.00 6.10
N VAL A 99 5.20 -0.27 5.03
CA VAL A 99 5.04 0.37 3.72
C VAL A 99 4.71 -0.63 2.62
N VAL A 100 4.02 -0.15 1.58
CA VAL A 100 3.86 -0.83 0.30
C VAL A 100 4.83 -0.18 -0.70
N LEU A 101 5.77 -0.97 -1.24
CA LEU A 101 6.69 -0.48 -2.26
C LEU A 101 6.03 -0.50 -3.65
N VAL A 102 5.99 0.66 -4.30
CA VAL A 102 5.38 0.82 -5.63
C VAL A 102 6.46 1.01 -6.69
N VAL A 103 6.52 0.09 -7.65
CA VAL A 103 7.51 0.09 -8.73
C VAL A 103 6.80 0.02 -10.08
N SER A 104 7.15 0.91 -11.00
CA SER A 104 6.66 0.82 -12.38
C SER A 104 7.31 -0.38 -13.07
N ALA A 105 6.50 -1.27 -13.65
CA ALA A 105 7.03 -2.38 -14.45
C ALA A 105 7.72 -1.90 -15.74
N ALA A 106 7.46 -0.67 -16.18
CA ALA A 106 8.12 -0.07 -17.34
C ALA A 106 9.49 0.56 -17.00
N GLU A 107 9.64 1.11 -15.80
CA GLU A 107 10.86 1.84 -15.39
C GLU A 107 11.78 1.01 -14.48
N GLY A 108 11.21 0.07 -13.72
CA GLY A 108 11.93 -0.76 -12.77
C GLY A 108 12.45 0.00 -11.55
N VAL A 109 13.50 -0.55 -10.93
CA VAL A 109 14.09 0.02 -9.72
C VAL A 109 14.99 1.19 -10.07
N THR A 110 14.68 2.36 -9.51
CA THR A 110 15.47 3.60 -9.69
C THR A 110 16.26 3.94 -8.42
N GLU A 111 17.14 4.93 -8.48
CA GLU A 111 17.85 5.41 -7.28
C GLU A 111 16.89 5.97 -6.23
N GLN A 112 15.80 6.63 -6.64
CA GLN A 112 14.77 7.09 -5.70
C GLN A 112 14.05 5.93 -5.01
N THR A 113 13.85 4.81 -5.72
CA THR A 113 13.30 3.58 -5.12
C THR A 113 14.22 3.06 -4.02
N ARG A 114 15.54 3.01 -4.30
CA ARG A 114 16.56 2.57 -3.34
C ARG A 114 16.62 3.50 -2.13
N GLU A 115 16.54 4.80 -2.35
CA GLU A 115 16.57 5.77 -1.25
C GLU A 115 15.36 5.65 -0.34
N HIS A 116 14.15 5.50 -0.90
CA HIS A 116 12.95 5.27 -0.07
C HIS A 116 13.05 3.98 0.76
N LEU A 117 13.61 2.91 0.19
CA LEU A 117 13.88 1.68 0.95
C LEU A 117 14.90 1.89 2.07
N ARG A 118 15.97 2.65 1.82
CA ARG A 118 16.96 3.00 2.85
C ARG A 118 16.31 3.84 3.97
N LEU A 119 15.45 4.79 3.63
CA LEU A 119 14.72 5.62 4.60
C LEU A 119 13.77 4.78 5.45
N ALA A 120 12.96 3.90 4.84
CA ALA A 120 12.06 3.00 5.56
C ALA A 120 12.84 2.09 6.52
N ARG A 121 13.95 1.50 6.05
CA ARG A 121 14.84 0.68 6.88
C ARG A 121 15.43 1.45 8.06
N ARG A 122 15.87 2.69 7.85
CA ARG A 122 16.40 3.57 8.92
C ARG A 122 15.32 3.94 9.94
N ALA A 123 14.08 4.12 9.50
CA ALA A 123 12.94 4.38 10.38
C ALA A 123 12.42 3.11 11.09
N GLY A 124 12.98 1.93 10.78
CA GLY A 124 12.51 0.66 11.33
C GLY A 124 11.14 0.24 10.78
N VAL A 125 10.72 0.79 9.64
CA VAL A 125 9.43 0.50 9.02
C VAL A 125 9.60 -0.61 7.97
N PRO A 126 8.99 -1.79 8.17
CA PRO A 126 9.12 -2.91 7.25
C PRO A 126 8.32 -2.71 5.96
N VAL A 127 8.72 -3.41 4.90
CA VAL A 127 7.96 -3.48 3.64
C VAL A 127 7.00 -4.67 3.74
N ALA A 128 5.70 -4.41 3.76
CA ALA A 128 4.68 -5.46 3.84
C ALA A 128 4.50 -6.18 2.50
N ALA A 129 4.53 -5.43 1.40
CA ALA A 129 4.33 -5.94 0.05
C ALA A 129 4.94 -5.01 -1.00
N VAL A 130 5.15 -5.53 -2.19
CA VAL A 130 5.49 -4.77 -3.41
C VAL A 130 4.32 -4.84 -4.37
N PHE A 131 4.02 -3.71 -5.02
CA PHE A 131 3.13 -3.67 -6.16
C PHE A 131 3.86 -3.17 -7.41
N LEU A 132 3.98 -4.03 -8.43
CA LEU A 132 4.45 -3.66 -9.76
C LEU A 132 3.28 -3.06 -10.55
N THR A 133 3.35 -1.77 -10.83
CA THR A 133 2.32 -1.02 -11.56
C THR A 133 2.58 -1.00 -13.06
N MET A 134 1.58 -0.57 -13.82
CA MET A 134 1.66 -0.40 -15.28
C MET A 134 1.94 -1.68 -16.05
N CYS A 135 1.63 -2.85 -15.47
CA CYS A 135 1.77 -4.13 -16.16
C CYS A 135 0.91 -4.21 -17.44
N ASP A 136 -0.14 -3.40 -17.55
CA ASP A 136 -0.95 -3.26 -18.76
C ASP A 136 -0.18 -2.68 -19.96
N ARG A 137 0.99 -2.08 -19.72
CA ARG A 137 1.85 -1.49 -20.76
C ARG A 137 2.93 -2.44 -21.28
N LEU A 138 3.05 -3.63 -20.71
CA LEU A 138 4.10 -4.58 -21.09
C LEU A 138 3.79 -5.33 -22.39
N GLY A 139 2.55 -5.27 -22.90
CA GLY A 139 2.16 -5.98 -24.12
C GLY A 139 2.34 -7.50 -23.96
N ASP A 140 3.15 -8.11 -24.83
CA ASP A 140 3.51 -9.53 -24.77
C ASP A 140 4.67 -9.84 -23.79
N GLY A 141 5.27 -8.81 -23.19
CA GLY A 141 6.33 -8.96 -22.18
C GLY A 141 5.79 -9.24 -20.78
N ASP A 142 6.66 -9.74 -19.90
CA ASP A 142 6.38 -9.92 -18.48
C ASP A 142 7.19 -8.96 -17.59
N ALA A 143 6.81 -8.87 -16.30
CA ALA A 143 7.52 -8.05 -15.33
C ALA A 143 8.64 -8.81 -14.58
N GLY A 144 9.00 -10.03 -15.00
CA GLY A 144 9.88 -10.93 -14.27
C GLY A 144 11.30 -10.39 -14.07
N GLY A 145 11.84 -9.67 -15.05
CA GLY A 145 13.13 -8.99 -14.92
C GLY A 145 13.12 -7.85 -13.89
N VAL A 146 12.01 -7.11 -13.83
CA VAL A 146 11.80 -6.05 -12.83
C VAL A 146 11.60 -6.66 -11.45
N GLU A 147 10.78 -7.70 -11.34
CA GLU A 147 10.52 -8.42 -10.10
C GLU A 147 11.82 -8.96 -9.49
N LYS A 148 12.68 -9.60 -10.31
CA LYS A 148 14.01 -10.04 -9.87
C LYS A 148 14.84 -8.87 -9.32
N SER A 149 14.88 -7.76 -10.05
CA SER A 149 15.60 -6.56 -9.61
C SER A 149 15.03 -5.99 -8.30
N VAL A 150 13.72 -6.06 -8.08
CA VAL A 150 13.09 -5.63 -6.83
C VAL A 150 13.49 -6.53 -5.66
N ARG A 151 13.46 -7.86 -5.85
CA ARG A 151 13.88 -8.80 -4.81
C ARG A 151 15.34 -8.59 -4.40
N GLU A 152 16.21 -8.35 -5.37
CA GLU A 152 17.63 -8.04 -5.12
C GLU A 152 17.83 -6.80 -4.24
N VAL A 153 16.97 -5.77 -4.34
CA VAL A 153 17.12 -4.55 -3.54
C VAL A 153 16.44 -4.60 -2.18
N LEU A 154 15.41 -5.41 -2.04
CA LEU A 154 14.72 -5.59 -0.77
C LEU A 154 15.56 -6.37 0.24
N ASP A 155 16.39 -7.29 -0.25
CA ASP A 155 17.13 -8.25 0.60
C ASP A 155 16.18 -9.06 1.50
N ALA A 156 14.95 -9.28 1.02
CA ALA A 156 13.87 -9.96 1.70
C ALA A 156 13.06 -10.77 0.66
N PRO A 157 13.44 -12.03 0.39
CA PRO A 157 12.90 -12.81 -0.73
C PRO A 157 11.41 -13.16 -0.56
N ASP A 158 10.92 -13.19 0.68
CA ASP A 158 9.57 -13.63 1.02
C ASP A 158 8.52 -12.50 0.95
N VAL A 159 8.93 -11.25 0.71
CA VAL A 159 7.99 -10.14 0.54
C VAL A 159 7.13 -10.39 -0.71
N PRO A 160 5.78 -10.43 -0.59
CA PRO A 160 4.90 -10.63 -1.72
C PRO A 160 5.12 -9.55 -2.80
N VAL A 161 5.20 -9.98 -4.06
CA VAL A 161 5.30 -9.07 -5.22
C VAL A 161 4.08 -9.28 -6.10
N ILE A 162 3.18 -8.31 -6.07
CA ILE A 162 1.91 -8.34 -6.81
C ILE A 162 2.06 -7.52 -8.08
N GLN A 163 1.55 -8.04 -9.20
CA GLN A 163 1.62 -7.39 -10.51
C GLN A 163 0.25 -6.89 -10.94
N GLY A 164 0.15 -5.63 -11.37
CA GLY A 164 -1.15 -5.11 -11.78
C GLY A 164 -1.16 -3.73 -12.44
N SER A 165 -2.37 -3.26 -12.71
CA SER A 165 -2.62 -1.93 -13.24
C SER A 165 -3.73 -1.25 -12.45
N PRO A 166 -3.38 -0.46 -11.43
CA PRO A 166 -4.36 0.27 -10.62
C PRO A 166 -5.20 1.23 -11.48
N LEU A 167 -4.59 1.80 -12.52
CA LEU A 167 -5.28 2.67 -13.47
C LEU A 167 -6.39 1.93 -14.25
N LYS A 168 -6.09 0.72 -14.77
CA LYS A 168 -7.09 -0.08 -15.48
C LYS A 168 -8.17 -0.61 -14.55
N ALA A 169 -7.81 -0.98 -13.33
CA ALA A 169 -8.77 -1.37 -12.29
C ALA A 169 -9.75 -0.22 -11.99
N LEU A 170 -9.23 1.00 -11.79
CA LEU A 170 -10.05 2.21 -11.62
C LEU A 170 -10.92 2.53 -12.84
N SER A 171 -10.49 2.13 -14.02
CA SER A 171 -11.26 2.25 -15.27
C SER A 171 -12.30 1.13 -15.46
N GLY A 172 -12.49 0.26 -14.46
CA GLY A 172 -13.51 -0.80 -14.48
C GLY A 172 -13.14 -2.06 -15.26
N HIS A 173 -11.85 -2.30 -15.53
CA HIS A 173 -11.42 -3.54 -16.20
C HIS A 173 -11.28 -4.67 -15.16
N PRO A 174 -12.15 -5.71 -15.19
CA PRO A 174 -12.21 -6.70 -14.10
C PRO A 174 -10.92 -7.48 -13.88
N ALA A 175 -10.15 -7.74 -14.96
CA ALA A 175 -8.88 -8.45 -14.88
C ALA A 175 -7.83 -7.76 -13.99
N TRP A 176 -7.97 -6.46 -13.75
CA TRP A 176 -7.02 -5.67 -12.95
C TRP A 176 -7.51 -5.39 -11.53
N GLU A 177 -8.73 -5.82 -11.18
CA GLU A 177 -9.23 -5.69 -9.81
C GLU A 177 -8.66 -6.74 -8.86
N ALA A 178 -8.47 -7.99 -9.35
CA ALA A 178 -7.97 -9.09 -8.53
C ALA A 178 -6.60 -8.82 -7.87
N PRO A 179 -5.60 -8.23 -8.57
CA PRO A 179 -4.33 -7.86 -7.94
C PRO A 179 -4.48 -6.88 -6.76
N LEU A 180 -5.51 -6.03 -6.74
CA LEU A 180 -5.73 -5.11 -5.61
C LEU A 180 -6.24 -5.86 -4.38
N VAL A 181 -7.04 -6.90 -4.58
CA VAL A 181 -7.51 -7.79 -3.50
C VAL A 181 -6.35 -8.64 -2.99
N GLU A 182 -5.53 -9.18 -3.89
CA GLU A 182 -4.30 -9.91 -3.53
C GLU A 182 -3.35 -9.05 -2.69
N LEU A 183 -3.18 -7.77 -3.04
CA LEU A 183 -2.40 -6.84 -2.23
C LEU A 183 -2.99 -6.66 -0.82
N LEU A 184 -4.31 -6.52 -0.69
CA LEU A 184 -4.97 -6.41 0.62
C LEU A 184 -4.77 -7.67 1.46
N GLU A 185 -4.92 -8.85 0.87
CA GLU A 185 -4.69 -10.13 1.55
C GLU A 185 -3.23 -10.31 1.97
N ALA A 186 -2.27 -9.91 1.12
CA ALA A 186 -0.84 -9.91 1.46
C ALA A 186 -0.54 -8.98 2.64
N MET A 187 -1.17 -7.80 2.69
CA MET A 187 -1.05 -6.88 3.82
C MET A 187 -1.68 -7.44 5.10
N ASP A 188 -2.83 -8.09 5.02
CA ASP A 188 -3.46 -8.76 6.17
C ASP A 188 -2.56 -9.90 6.70
N ALA A 189 -1.99 -10.70 5.81
CA ALA A 189 -1.08 -11.80 6.16
C ALA A 189 0.21 -11.28 6.82
N PHE A 190 0.76 -10.16 6.34
CA PHE A 190 1.91 -9.51 6.96
C PHE A 190 1.62 -9.09 8.41
N VAL A 191 0.44 -8.52 8.66
CA VAL A 191 0.04 -8.06 10.01
C VAL A 191 -0.22 -9.25 10.95
N ALA A 192 -0.79 -10.34 10.44
CA ALA A 192 -1.06 -11.55 11.22
C ALA A 192 0.22 -12.35 11.57
N ALA A 193 1.32 -12.12 10.86
CA ALA A 193 2.59 -12.80 11.14
C ALA A 193 3.09 -12.44 12.56
N PRO A 194 3.54 -13.41 13.36
CA PRO A 194 4.06 -13.13 14.69
C PRO A 194 5.28 -12.20 14.60
N ALA A 195 5.30 -11.17 15.45
CA ALA A 195 6.47 -10.29 15.56
C ALA A 195 7.69 -11.12 16.00
N SER A 196 8.68 -11.23 15.09
CA SER A 196 9.94 -11.95 15.29
C SER A 196 10.88 -11.25 16.27
#